data_AF-A0A6N7BAN0-F1
#
_entry.id   AF-A0A6N7BAN0-F1
#
_cell.length_a   1.000
_cell.length_b   1.000
_cell.length_c   1.000
_cell.angle_alpha   90.00
_cell.angle_beta   90.00
_cell.angle_gamma   90.00
#
_symmetry.space_group_name_H-M   'P 1'
#
loop_
_entity.id
_entity.type
_entity.pdbx_description
1 polymer ?
#
loop_
_entity_poly.entity_id
_entity_poly.type
_entity_poly.pdbx_seq_one_letter_code
_entity_poly.pdbx_strand_id
1 'polypeptide(L)'
;MKSFEIPQQYRSQIISQIKSARKNEDPRKQDFTPTELDFGPVRFLIARHFGFCYGVENAIEIAHKTIDENPGKKIYLLSEMIHNPVVNADLQERGINFILDNYGNQLIPWNEITSADVVIIPAFGTTIDTERLLTEKGIDIVKYNTTCPFVERVWNKAAALGKDKFTVVIHGKAKHEETRATFSHTINNAPSVIVRNLEEAQFLCEVILGNREQKEFYNFFEGKYSPLFDVEKDLVKIGVVNQTTMLASETQAIANMLRE
;
A
#
# COMPACT_ATOMS: atom_id res chain seq x y z
N MET A 1 0.49 -9.38 21.32
CA MET A 1 0.82 -8.66 20.07
C MET A 1 2.15 -9.21 19.57
N LYS A 2 2.26 -9.55 18.29
CA LYS A 2 3.48 -10.10 17.68
C LYS A 2 4.66 -9.14 17.92
N SER A 3 5.82 -9.68 18.27
CA SER A 3 7.10 -8.97 18.30
C SER A 3 7.89 -9.30 17.05
N PHE A 4 8.66 -8.34 16.55
CA PHE A 4 9.46 -8.49 15.34
C PHE A 4 10.95 -8.35 15.64
N GLU A 5 11.76 -9.18 14.99
CA GLU A 5 13.21 -9.10 15.00
C GLU A 5 13.69 -8.08 13.97
N ILE A 6 13.58 -6.80 14.33
CA ILE A 6 14.09 -5.68 13.52
C ILE A 6 15.56 -5.40 13.87
N PRO A 7 16.44 -5.22 12.86
CA PRO A 7 17.84 -4.88 13.07
C PRO A 7 18.07 -3.71 14.05
N GLN A 8 19.13 -3.81 14.85
CA GLN A 8 19.38 -2.87 15.94
C GLN A 8 19.62 -1.44 15.44
N GLN A 9 20.19 -1.27 14.25
CA GLN A 9 20.43 0.04 13.64
C GLN A 9 19.14 0.82 13.35
N TYR A 10 18.00 0.14 13.22
CA TYR A 10 16.70 0.79 13.04
C TYR A 10 16.01 1.17 14.37
N ARG A 11 16.54 0.71 15.51
CA ARG A 11 15.94 0.96 16.82
C ARG A 11 16.50 2.22 17.44
N SER A 12 15.61 3.13 17.85
CA SER A 12 15.98 4.28 18.68
C SER A 12 15.71 3.99 20.16
N GLN A 13 16.70 4.27 21.02
CA GLN A 13 16.58 4.09 22.47
C GLN A 13 15.46 4.94 23.07
N ILE A 14 15.37 6.21 22.68
CA ILE A 14 14.35 7.15 23.17
C ILE A 14 12.96 6.72 22.68
N ILE A 15 12.83 6.46 21.37
CA ILE A 15 11.54 6.08 20.77
C ILE A 15 11.01 4.77 21.35
N SER A 16 11.89 3.80 21.60
CA SER A 16 11.48 2.51 22.15
C SER A 16 10.96 2.65 23.58
N GLN A 17 11.57 3.50 24.40
CA GLN A 17 11.09 3.80 25.75
C GLN A 17 9.73 4.50 25.72
N ILE A 18 9.56 5.52 24.88
CA ILE A 18 8.27 6.22 24.71
C ILE A 18 7.17 5.25 24.28
N LYS A 19 7.43 4.43 23.25
CA LYS A 19 6.46 3.43 22.77
C LYS A 19 6.12 2.39 23.84
N SER A 20 7.10 1.96 24.64
CA SER A 20 6.91 1.02 25.74
C SER A 20 6.02 1.60 26.83
N ALA A 21 6.32 2.82 27.30
CA ALA A 21 5.52 3.54 28.30
C ALA A 21 4.07 3.72 27.81
N ARG A 22 3.89 4.27 26.61
CA ARG A 22 2.57 4.49 26.00
C ARG A 22 1.76 3.21 25.78
N LYS A 23 2.42 2.06 25.53
CA LYS A 23 1.77 0.76 25.40
C LYS A 23 1.28 0.22 26.75
N ASN A 24 2.00 0.49 27.84
CA ASN A 24 1.61 0.06 29.17
C ASN A 24 0.45 0.89 29.71
N GLU A 25 0.47 2.21 29.47
CA GLU A 25 -0.58 3.14 29.92
C GLU A 25 -1.86 3.03 29.09
N ASP A 26 -1.72 2.94 27.76
CA ASP A 26 -2.84 2.87 26.81
C ASP A 26 -2.59 1.79 25.76
N PRO A 27 -2.83 0.51 26.10
CA PRO A 27 -2.58 -0.61 25.19
C PRO A 27 -3.49 -0.61 23.96
N ARG A 28 -4.66 0.05 24.04
CA ARG A 28 -5.64 0.13 22.95
C ARG A 28 -5.44 1.33 22.04
N LYS A 29 -4.50 2.24 22.36
CA LYS A 29 -4.19 3.43 21.57
C LYS A 29 -5.41 4.34 21.36
N GLN A 30 -6.20 4.51 22.43
CA GLN A 30 -7.37 5.40 22.43
C GLN A 30 -7.00 6.85 22.72
N ASP A 31 -5.88 7.09 23.42
CA ASP A 31 -5.36 8.43 23.66
C ASP A 31 -4.45 8.84 22.50
N PHE A 32 -4.93 9.80 21.70
CA PHE A 32 -4.22 10.36 20.54
C PHE A 32 -3.31 11.53 20.89
N THR A 33 -3.25 11.96 22.16
CA THR A 33 -2.40 13.07 22.57
C THR A 33 -0.91 12.76 22.30
N PRO A 34 -0.12 13.76 21.92
CA PRO A 34 1.32 13.57 21.80
C PRO A 34 1.96 13.30 23.18
N THR A 35 3.07 12.59 23.19
CA THR A 35 3.95 12.50 24.36
C THR A 35 4.78 13.76 24.45
N GLU A 36 4.69 14.48 25.56
CA GLU A 36 5.53 15.65 25.83
C GLU A 36 6.82 15.21 26.52
N LEU A 37 7.96 15.62 25.96
CA LEU A 37 9.26 15.55 26.62
C LEU A 37 9.65 16.99 26.98
N ASP A 38 9.54 17.32 28.26
CA ASP A 38 9.83 18.66 28.78
C ASP A 38 11.28 18.74 29.29
N PHE A 39 12.08 19.60 28.67
CA PHE A 39 13.46 19.91 29.06
C PHE A 39 13.59 21.35 29.60
N GLY A 40 12.48 21.97 30.03
CA GLY A 40 12.42 23.33 30.55
C GLY A 40 12.23 24.36 29.43
N PRO A 41 13.29 25.04 28.94
CA PRO A 41 13.17 26.03 27.88
C PRO A 41 12.70 25.46 26.53
N VAL A 42 12.84 24.14 26.33
CA VAL A 42 12.46 23.45 25.10
C VAL A 42 11.60 22.23 25.45
N ARG A 43 10.52 22.05 24.69
CA ARG A 43 9.62 20.91 24.81
C ARG A 43 9.45 20.23 23.46
N PHE A 44 9.47 18.90 23.47
CA PHE A 44 9.24 18.09 22.27
C PHE A 44 7.90 17.39 22.39
N LEU A 45 7.05 17.56 21.37
CA LEU A 45 5.78 16.85 21.25
C LEU A 45 5.96 15.71 20.25
N ILE A 46 5.97 14.47 20.76
CA ILE A 46 6.09 13.27 19.94
C ILE A 46 4.69 12.74 19.67
N ALA A 47 4.27 12.71 18.40
CA ALA A 47 2.95 12.21 18.01
C ALA A 47 2.66 10.82 18.60
N ARG A 48 1.39 10.51 18.90
CA ARG A 48 0.98 9.18 19.42
C ARG A 48 1.41 8.04 18.50
N HIS A 49 1.28 8.24 17.20
CA HIS A 49 1.59 7.25 16.17
C HIS A 49 2.79 7.72 15.34
N PHE A 50 3.90 7.00 15.42
CA PHE A 50 5.13 7.36 14.72
C PHE A 50 6.07 6.15 14.57
N GLY A 51 7.03 6.25 13.64
CA GLY A 51 7.97 5.18 13.29
C GLY A 51 7.32 4.04 12.51
N PHE A 52 7.96 2.87 12.49
CA PHE A 52 7.46 1.71 11.75
C PHE A 52 6.11 1.21 12.26
N CYS A 53 5.23 0.89 11.31
CA CYS A 53 3.98 0.21 11.56
C CYS A 53 4.19 -1.31 11.51
N TYR A 54 3.19 -2.08 11.93
CA TYR A 54 3.21 -3.54 11.89
C TYR A 54 3.61 -4.09 10.51
N GLY A 55 3.07 -3.53 9.42
CA GLY A 55 3.35 -3.98 8.06
C GLY A 55 4.82 -3.81 7.69
N VAL A 56 5.39 -2.66 8.04
CA VAL A 56 6.81 -2.35 7.80
C VAL A 56 7.71 -3.26 8.63
N GLU A 57 7.43 -3.43 9.93
CA GLU A 57 8.22 -4.31 10.78
C GLU A 57 8.18 -5.76 10.27
N ASN A 58 7.01 -6.26 9.88
CA ASN A 58 6.85 -7.59 9.31
C ASN A 58 7.64 -7.76 7.99
N ALA A 59 7.58 -6.76 7.11
CA ALA A 59 8.26 -6.81 5.82
C ALA A 59 9.79 -6.80 5.96
N ILE A 60 10.32 -5.98 6.86
CA ILE A 60 11.75 -5.95 7.20
C ILE A 60 12.19 -7.31 7.75
N GLU A 61 11.49 -7.84 8.77
CA GLU A 61 11.83 -9.14 9.36
C GLU A 61 11.87 -10.26 8.31
N ILE A 62 10.86 -10.33 7.43
CA ILE A 62 10.80 -11.35 6.37
C ILE A 62 11.96 -11.17 5.37
N ALA A 63 12.32 -9.95 4.98
CA ALA A 63 13.43 -9.76 4.06
C ALA A 63 14.79 -10.15 4.65
N HIS A 64 15.06 -9.78 5.90
CA HIS A 64 16.29 -10.21 6.58
C HIS A 64 16.34 -11.73 6.71
N LYS A 65 15.25 -12.39 7.12
CA LYS A 65 15.16 -13.86 7.15
C LYS A 65 15.35 -14.48 5.78
N THR A 66 14.79 -13.87 4.73
CA THR A 66 14.93 -14.35 3.36
C THR A 66 16.39 -14.34 2.91
N ILE A 67 17.16 -13.30 3.27
CA ILE A 67 18.60 -13.24 3.01
C ILE A 67 19.32 -14.37 3.75
N ASP A 68 19.07 -14.51 5.05
CA ASP A 68 19.79 -15.47 5.89
C ASP A 68 19.46 -16.94 5.54
N GLU A 69 18.22 -17.22 5.12
CA GLU A 69 17.73 -18.57 4.78
C GLU A 69 18.08 -19.02 3.35
N ASN A 70 18.56 -18.13 2.49
CA ASN A 70 18.87 -18.45 1.08
C ASN A 70 20.34 -18.16 0.72
N PRO A 71 21.32 -18.75 1.44
CA PRO A 71 22.73 -18.49 1.19
C PRO A 71 23.12 -18.89 -0.24
N GLY A 72 23.84 -18.00 -0.93
CA GLY A 72 24.35 -18.21 -2.28
C GLY A 72 23.32 -18.03 -3.41
N LYS A 73 22.06 -17.73 -3.11
CA LYS A 73 21.06 -17.39 -4.14
C LYS A 73 21.09 -15.90 -4.46
N LYS A 74 20.72 -15.53 -5.69
CA LYS A 74 20.39 -14.14 -6.00
C LYS A 74 19.02 -13.82 -5.43
N ILE A 75 18.94 -12.73 -4.69
CA ILE A 75 17.71 -12.25 -4.07
C ILE A 75 17.38 -10.91 -4.67
N TYR A 76 16.15 -10.79 -5.13
CA TYR A 76 15.60 -9.57 -5.66
C TYR A 76 14.44 -9.10 -4.81
N LEU A 77 14.29 -7.80 -4.73
CA LEU A 77 13.07 -7.14 -4.31
C LEU A 77 12.37 -6.64 -5.58
N LEU A 78 11.06 -6.89 -5.70
CA LEU A 78 10.34 -6.50 -6.90
C LEU A 78 10.45 -5.00 -7.18
N SER A 79 10.34 -4.18 -6.14
CA SER A 79 10.65 -2.76 -6.12
C SER A 79 11.15 -2.40 -4.72
N GLU A 80 11.20 -1.10 -4.38
CA GLU A 80 11.54 -0.71 -3.00
C GLU A 80 10.68 -1.47 -1.97
N MET A 81 11.30 -1.95 -0.90
CA MET A 81 10.57 -2.66 0.16
C MET A 81 9.49 -1.76 0.77
N ILE A 82 9.92 -0.54 1.08
CA ILE A 82 9.17 0.61 1.57
C ILE A 82 9.83 1.87 0.98
N HIS A 83 9.11 3.00 0.93
CA HIS A 83 9.70 4.28 0.55
C HIS A 83 10.57 4.89 1.67
N ASN A 84 11.64 4.18 2.05
CA ASN A 84 12.65 4.63 3.00
C ASN A 84 14.05 4.33 2.44
N PRO A 85 14.81 5.36 2.02
CA PRO A 85 16.10 5.15 1.35
C PRO A 85 17.14 4.49 2.27
N VAL A 86 17.08 4.71 3.58
CA VAL A 86 18.04 4.10 4.53
C VAL A 86 17.81 2.60 4.63
N VAL A 87 16.55 2.15 4.70
CA VAL A 87 16.22 0.72 4.74
C VAL A 87 16.54 0.05 3.40
N ASN A 88 16.22 0.71 2.29
CA ASN A 88 16.52 0.16 0.96
C ASN A 88 18.04 0.05 0.72
N ALA A 89 18.83 1.02 1.16
CA ALA A 89 20.29 0.97 1.07
C ALA A 89 20.88 -0.18 1.91
N ASP A 90 20.43 -0.39 3.16
CA ASP A 90 20.88 -1.52 4.00
C ASP A 90 20.57 -2.89 3.36
N LEU A 91 19.40 -3.03 2.72
CA LEU A 91 19.04 -4.25 1.99
C LEU A 91 19.92 -4.45 0.74
N GLN A 92 20.27 -3.38 0.03
CA GLN A 92 21.19 -3.42 -1.11
C GLN A 92 22.62 -3.75 -0.69
N GLU A 93 23.12 -3.18 0.40
CA GLU A 93 24.42 -3.53 0.98
C GLU A 93 24.51 -5.00 1.39
N ARG A 94 23.37 -5.62 1.69
CA ARG A 94 23.24 -7.06 1.97
C ARG A 94 23.09 -7.93 0.72
N GLY A 95 23.15 -7.34 -0.47
CA GLY A 95 23.15 -8.05 -1.75
C GLY A 95 21.78 -8.23 -2.42
N ILE A 96 20.73 -7.54 -1.94
CA ILE A 96 19.45 -7.50 -2.66
C ILE A 96 19.51 -6.48 -3.80
N ASN A 97 18.98 -6.83 -4.97
CA ASN A 97 18.78 -5.89 -6.07
C ASN A 97 17.29 -5.62 -6.34
N PHE A 98 16.97 -4.45 -6.90
CA PHE A 98 15.59 -4.10 -7.27
C PHE A 98 15.31 -4.42 -8.74
N ILE A 99 14.17 -5.06 -9.00
CA ILE A 99 13.74 -5.39 -10.37
C ILE A 99 13.15 -4.15 -11.05
N LEU A 100 12.37 -3.38 -10.29
CA LEU A 100 11.73 -2.14 -10.70
C LEU A 100 12.14 -0.99 -9.78
N ASP A 101 12.07 0.25 -10.27
CA ASP A 101 12.06 1.42 -9.39
C ASP A 101 10.67 1.66 -8.78
N ASN A 102 10.55 2.65 -7.89
CA ASN A 102 9.29 3.01 -7.22
C ASN A 102 8.24 3.67 -8.16
N TYR A 103 8.59 3.96 -9.42
CA TYR A 103 7.66 4.41 -10.45
C TYR A 103 7.22 3.26 -11.37
N GLY A 104 7.77 2.06 -11.19
CA GLY A 104 7.51 0.87 -12.00
C GLY A 104 8.35 0.77 -13.26
N ASN A 105 9.42 1.56 -13.39
CA ASN A 105 10.37 1.42 -14.50
C ASN A 105 11.25 0.19 -14.28
N GLN A 106 11.54 -0.54 -15.35
CA GLN A 106 12.39 -1.73 -15.29
C GLN A 106 13.85 -1.36 -15.02
N LEU A 107 14.43 -1.90 -13.95
CA LEU A 107 15.86 -1.80 -13.64
C LEU A 107 16.61 -3.07 -14.05
N ILE A 108 16.02 -4.23 -13.82
CA ILE A 108 16.60 -5.54 -14.19
C ILE A 108 15.65 -6.27 -15.12
N PRO A 109 16.03 -6.59 -16.36
CA PRO A 109 15.20 -7.31 -17.31
C PRO A 109 14.65 -8.64 -16.78
N TRP A 110 13.38 -8.95 -17.08
CA TRP A 110 12.72 -10.20 -16.63
C TRP A 110 13.38 -11.49 -17.14
N ASN A 111 14.16 -11.44 -18.23
CA ASN A 111 14.90 -12.59 -18.75
C ASN A 111 16.16 -12.92 -17.94
N GLU A 112 16.64 -12.01 -17.09
CA GLU A 112 17.76 -12.27 -16.17
C GLU A 112 17.32 -12.99 -14.88
N ILE A 113 16.02 -13.02 -14.62
CA ILE A 113 15.42 -13.64 -13.45
C ILE A 113 15.01 -15.08 -13.79
N THR A 114 15.41 -16.03 -12.96
CA THR A 114 15.23 -17.47 -13.17
C THR A 114 14.56 -18.13 -11.97
N SER A 115 13.99 -19.33 -12.14
CA SER A 115 13.37 -20.11 -11.05
C SER A 115 14.32 -20.47 -9.89
N ALA A 116 15.64 -20.31 -10.07
CA ALA A 116 16.62 -20.50 -9.01
C ALA A 116 16.73 -19.29 -8.07
N ASP A 117 16.28 -18.12 -8.52
CA ASP A 117 16.35 -16.86 -7.78
C ASP A 117 15.20 -16.72 -6.78
N VAL A 118 15.36 -15.78 -5.84
CA VAL A 118 14.29 -15.39 -4.90
C VAL A 118 13.80 -14.00 -5.26
N VAL A 119 12.48 -13.82 -5.33
CA VAL A 119 11.87 -12.49 -5.51
C VAL A 119 10.94 -12.21 -4.34
N ILE A 120 11.23 -11.14 -3.62
CA ILE A 120 10.43 -10.67 -2.50
C ILE A 120 9.40 -9.66 -3.03
N ILE A 121 8.13 -9.89 -2.73
CA ILE A 121 7.05 -8.92 -3.01
C ILE A 121 7.03 -7.87 -1.89
N PRO A 122 7.06 -6.56 -2.20
CA PRO A 122 7.15 -5.50 -1.20
C PRO A 122 5.87 -5.37 -0.36
N ALA A 123 5.93 -4.55 0.70
CA ALA A 123 4.82 -4.38 1.64
C ALA A 123 3.53 -3.83 1.00
N PHE A 124 3.66 -3.15 -0.15
CA PHE A 124 2.55 -2.59 -0.92
C PHE A 124 1.85 -3.62 -1.82
N GLY A 125 2.43 -4.82 -1.95
CA GLY A 125 1.97 -5.85 -2.87
C GLY A 125 2.38 -5.61 -4.31
N THR A 126 1.74 -6.34 -5.23
CA THR A 126 1.98 -6.20 -6.67
C THR A 126 0.72 -6.49 -7.49
N THR A 127 0.78 -6.22 -8.78
CA THR A 127 -0.33 -6.48 -9.72
C THR A 127 -0.47 -7.96 -10.01
N ILE A 128 -1.69 -8.40 -10.35
CA ILE A 128 -1.97 -9.80 -10.71
C ILE A 128 -1.15 -10.25 -11.92
N ASP A 129 -0.90 -9.36 -12.88
CA ASP A 129 -0.05 -9.67 -14.04
C ASP A 129 1.40 -9.94 -13.64
N THR A 130 1.94 -9.19 -12.68
CA THR A 130 3.29 -9.44 -12.15
C THR A 130 3.34 -10.72 -11.33
N GLU A 131 2.32 -11.01 -10.51
CA GLU A 131 2.22 -12.30 -9.78
C GLU A 131 2.20 -13.48 -10.75
N ARG A 132 1.40 -13.38 -11.81
CA ARG A 132 1.32 -14.40 -12.87
C ARG A 132 2.65 -14.57 -13.58
N LEU A 133 3.30 -13.47 -13.99
CA LEU A 133 4.62 -13.52 -14.63
C LEU A 133 5.66 -14.24 -13.77
N LEU A 134 5.73 -13.91 -12.47
CA LEU A 134 6.67 -14.55 -11.54
C LEU A 134 6.35 -16.04 -11.36
N THR A 135 5.07 -16.38 -11.22
CA THR A 135 4.60 -17.76 -11.08
C THR A 135 4.92 -18.60 -12.33
N GLU A 136 4.69 -18.06 -13.53
CA GLU A 136 5.01 -18.71 -14.81
C GLU A 136 6.53 -18.94 -14.97
N LYS A 137 7.36 -18.09 -14.35
CA LYS A 137 8.83 -18.26 -14.29
C LYS A 137 9.28 -19.25 -13.21
N GLY A 138 8.36 -19.86 -12.45
CA GLY A 138 8.67 -20.80 -11.39
C GLY A 138 9.21 -20.17 -10.11
N ILE A 139 8.97 -18.88 -9.88
CA ILE A 139 9.34 -18.17 -8.66
C ILE A 139 8.28 -18.43 -7.57
N ASP A 140 8.71 -18.82 -6.37
CA ASP A 140 7.83 -18.97 -5.20
C ASP A 140 7.52 -17.60 -4.59
N ILE A 141 6.49 -16.93 -5.12
CA ILE A 141 6.04 -15.64 -4.60
C ILE A 141 5.29 -15.76 -3.27
N VAL A 142 4.71 -16.92 -2.94
CA VAL A 142 3.90 -17.08 -1.72
C VAL A 142 4.79 -17.08 -0.49
N LYS A 143 5.91 -17.80 -0.54
CA LYS A 143 6.87 -17.87 0.57
C LYS A 143 7.50 -16.51 0.89
N TYR A 144 7.75 -15.69 -0.13
CA TYR A 144 8.46 -14.42 -0.02
C TYR A 144 7.56 -13.19 -0.25
N ASN A 145 6.27 -13.32 0.07
CA ASN A 145 5.33 -12.21 0.00
C ASN A 145 5.34 -11.40 1.31
N THR A 146 5.71 -10.12 1.25
CA THR A 146 5.68 -9.23 2.41
C THR A 146 4.49 -8.26 2.42
N THR A 147 3.54 -8.44 1.50
CA THR A 147 2.33 -7.59 1.39
C THR A 147 1.70 -7.41 2.76
N CYS A 148 1.44 -6.17 3.12
CA CYS A 148 0.86 -5.84 4.40
C CYS A 148 -0.55 -6.45 4.53
N PRO A 149 -0.90 -7.16 5.61
CA PRO A 149 -2.25 -7.71 5.80
C PRO A 149 -3.37 -6.66 5.88
N PHE A 150 -3.02 -5.38 6.00
CA PHE A 150 -3.97 -4.27 5.89
C PHE A 150 -4.24 -3.88 4.43
N VAL A 151 -3.25 -4.02 3.53
CA VAL A 151 -3.42 -3.86 2.08
C VAL A 151 -4.27 -5.01 1.53
N GLU A 152 -3.98 -6.26 1.90
CA GLU A 152 -4.80 -7.41 1.49
C GLU A 152 -6.26 -7.29 1.97
N ARG A 153 -6.49 -6.69 3.14
CA ARG A 153 -7.84 -6.41 3.64
C ARG A 153 -8.60 -5.43 2.75
N VAL A 154 -7.93 -4.44 2.16
CA VAL A 154 -8.53 -3.54 1.16
C VAL A 154 -8.94 -4.32 -0.07
N TRP A 155 -8.07 -5.20 -0.59
CA TRP A 155 -8.38 -6.04 -1.76
C TRP A 155 -9.57 -6.96 -1.49
N ASN A 156 -9.60 -7.62 -0.34
CA ASN A 156 -10.71 -8.47 0.08
C ASN A 156 -12.03 -7.68 0.20
N LYS A 157 -11.98 -6.45 0.71
CA LYS A 157 -13.16 -5.58 0.80
C LYS A 157 -13.64 -5.15 -0.59
N ALA A 158 -12.73 -4.81 -1.49
CA ALA A 158 -13.04 -4.46 -2.86
C ALA A 158 -13.65 -5.64 -3.63
N ALA A 159 -13.12 -6.85 -3.47
CA ALA A 159 -13.70 -8.07 -4.03
C ALA A 159 -15.10 -8.38 -3.46
N ALA A 160 -15.32 -8.16 -2.16
CA ALA A 160 -16.64 -8.29 -1.55
C ALA A 160 -17.66 -7.29 -2.13
N LEU A 161 -17.26 -6.04 -2.34
CA LEU A 161 -18.08 -5.03 -3.02
C LEU A 161 -18.44 -5.46 -4.45
N GLY A 162 -17.49 -6.02 -5.20
CA GLY A 162 -17.73 -6.57 -6.54
C GLY A 162 -18.76 -7.70 -6.55
N LYS A 163 -18.70 -8.64 -5.59
CA LYS A 163 -19.71 -9.70 -5.43
C LYS A 163 -21.12 -9.14 -5.22
N ASP A 164 -21.21 -8.03 -4.50
CA ASP A 164 -22.46 -7.31 -4.24
C ASP A 164 -22.85 -6.33 -5.38
N LYS A 165 -22.15 -6.40 -6.53
CA LYS A 165 -22.36 -5.57 -7.74
C LYS A 165 -22.20 -4.08 -7.49
N PHE A 166 -21.28 -3.70 -6.60
CA PHE A 166 -20.84 -2.32 -6.48
C PHE A 166 -19.68 -2.06 -7.43
N THR A 167 -19.66 -0.87 -8.02
CA THR A 167 -18.46 -0.25 -8.56
C THR A 167 -17.59 0.26 -7.42
N VAL A 168 -16.28 0.05 -7.53
CA VAL A 168 -15.34 0.40 -6.46
C VAL A 168 -14.65 1.71 -6.77
N VAL A 169 -14.89 2.72 -5.94
CA VAL A 169 -14.12 3.96 -5.93
C VAL A 169 -12.90 3.76 -5.02
N ILE A 170 -11.71 3.80 -5.60
CA ILE A 170 -10.45 3.62 -4.88
C ILE A 170 -9.89 4.99 -4.55
N HIS A 171 -9.91 5.37 -3.26
CA HIS A 171 -9.24 6.58 -2.80
C HIS A 171 -7.73 6.35 -2.74
N GLY A 172 -6.99 6.89 -3.71
CA GLY A 172 -5.58 6.59 -3.91
C GLY A 172 -4.89 7.44 -4.97
N LYS A 173 -3.57 7.32 -5.05
CA LYS A 173 -2.74 8.01 -6.05
C LYS A 173 -2.49 7.05 -7.20
N ALA A 174 -3.08 7.28 -8.38
CA ALA A 174 -3.05 6.33 -9.50
C ALA A 174 -1.66 5.81 -9.90
N LYS A 175 -0.61 6.62 -9.74
CA LYS A 175 0.78 6.24 -10.06
C LYS A 175 1.50 5.48 -8.93
N HIS A 176 0.96 5.44 -7.72
CA HIS A 176 1.57 4.76 -6.58
C HIS A 176 1.43 3.24 -6.69
N GLU A 177 2.46 2.51 -6.29
CA GLU A 177 2.54 1.05 -6.44
C GLU A 177 1.40 0.31 -5.73
N GLU A 178 1.10 0.69 -4.49
CA GLU A 178 -0.05 0.15 -3.74
C GLU A 178 -1.37 0.35 -4.50
N THR A 179 -1.56 1.51 -5.14
CA THR A 179 -2.80 1.83 -5.86
C THR A 179 -2.89 1.04 -7.15
N ARG A 180 -1.77 0.86 -7.87
CA ARG A 180 -1.69 0.00 -9.05
C ARG A 180 -2.00 -1.45 -8.70
N ALA A 181 -1.46 -1.96 -7.59
CA ALA A 181 -1.76 -3.30 -7.07
C ALA A 181 -3.25 -3.42 -6.71
N THR A 182 -3.78 -2.55 -5.86
CA THR A 182 -5.21 -2.57 -5.49
C THR A 182 -6.12 -2.45 -6.70
N PHE A 183 -5.83 -1.55 -7.63
CA PHE A 183 -6.61 -1.41 -8.85
C PHE A 183 -6.59 -2.70 -9.67
N SER A 184 -5.41 -3.29 -9.92
CA SER A 184 -5.26 -4.58 -10.62
C SER A 184 -6.05 -5.72 -9.96
N HIS A 185 -6.02 -5.82 -8.63
CA HIS A 185 -6.79 -6.82 -7.88
C HIS A 185 -8.31 -6.55 -7.92
N THR A 186 -8.71 -5.28 -7.94
CA THR A 186 -10.12 -4.89 -7.90
C THR A 186 -10.81 -5.06 -9.26
N ILE A 187 -10.16 -4.70 -10.36
CA ILE A 187 -10.78 -4.69 -11.70
C ILE A 187 -11.18 -6.08 -12.20
N ASN A 188 -10.59 -7.14 -11.64
CA ASN A 188 -10.99 -8.52 -11.90
C ASN A 188 -12.33 -8.91 -11.26
N ASN A 189 -12.84 -8.08 -10.33
CA ASN A 189 -14.03 -8.37 -9.54
C ASN A 189 -15.13 -7.29 -9.68
N ALA A 190 -14.77 -6.05 -10.04
CA ALA A 190 -15.69 -4.93 -10.11
C ALA A 190 -15.22 -3.83 -11.09
N PRO A 191 -16.14 -3.10 -11.76
CA PRO A 191 -15.81 -1.82 -12.35
C PRO A 191 -15.21 -0.90 -11.29
N SER A 192 -14.22 -0.11 -11.67
CA SER A 192 -13.44 0.66 -10.69
C SER A 192 -13.01 2.01 -11.23
N VAL A 193 -12.92 3.01 -10.35
CA VAL A 193 -12.34 4.33 -10.64
C VAL A 193 -11.47 4.80 -9.47
N ILE A 194 -10.33 5.42 -9.77
CA ILE A 194 -9.40 5.96 -8.78
C ILE A 194 -9.68 7.46 -8.61
N VAL A 195 -9.86 7.87 -7.36
CA VAL A 195 -10.06 9.26 -6.95
C VAL A 195 -8.93 9.64 -6.00
N ARG A 196 -8.23 10.74 -6.27
CA ARG A 196 -7.06 11.15 -5.49
C ARG A 196 -7.41 11.95 -4.23
N ASN A 197 -8.45 12.77 -4.28
CA ASN A 197 -8.77 13.75 -3.25
C ASN A 197 -10.24 14.17 -3.33
N LEU A 198 -10.65 15.11 -2.47
CA LEU A 198 -12.02 15.66 -2.44
C LEU A 198 -12.43 16.37 -3.74
N GLU A 199 -11.48 17.00 -4.44
CA GLU A 199 -11.77 17.69 -5.70
C GLU A 199 -12.15 16.71 -6.82
N GLU A 200 -11.38 15.62 -6.96
CA GLU A 200 -11.72 14.56 -7.91
C GLU A 200 -13.01 13.83 -7.49
N ALA A 201 -13.28 13.69 -6.18
CA ALA A 201 -14.54 13.12 -5.69
C ALA A 201 -15.75 14.01 -6.04
N GLN A 202 -15.62 15.33 -5.85
CA GLN A 202 -16.64 16.30 -6.22
C GLN A 202 -16.93 16.26 -7.72
N PHE A 203 -15.88 16.18 -8.55
CA PHE A 203 -16.03 16.01 -9.99
C PHE A 203 -16.82 14.74 -10.33
N LEU A 204 -16.51 13.62 -9.66
CA LEU A 204 -17.25 12.37 -9.85
C LEU A 204 -18.72 12.52 -9.44
N CYS A 205 -19.04 13.18 -8.33
CA CYS A 205 -20.42 13.48 -7.93
C CYS A 205 -21.16 14.30 -8.99
N GLU A 206 -20.52 15.31 -9.58
CA GLU A 206 -21.14 16.12 -10.65
C GLU A 206 -21.47 15.29 -11.90
N VAL A 207 -20.63 14.30 -12.23
CA VAL A 207 -20.92 13.32 -13.30
C VAL A 207 -22.11 12.43 -12.91
N ILE A 208 -22.13 11.89 -11.69
CA ILE A 208 -23.21 11.01 -11.19
C ILE A 208 -24.57 11.73 -11.19
N LEU A 209 -24.59 13.00 -10.81
CA LEU A 209 -25.80 13.82 -10.77
C LEU A 209 -26.25 14.32 -12.15
N GLY A 210 -25.51 14.03 -13.22
CA GLY A 210 -25.81 14.48 -14.57
C GLY A 210 -25.53 15.96 -14.82
N ASN A 211 -24.77 16.61 -13.93
CA ASN A 211 -24.35 18.01 -14.06
C ASN A 211 -23.13 18.19 -14.98
N ARG A 212 -22.49 17.09 -15.39
CA ARG A 212 -21.40 17.04 -16.37
C ARG A 212 -21.67 16.02 -17.46
N GLU A 213 -21.10 16.25 -18.64
CA GLU A 213 -21.18 15.29 -19.73
C GLU A 213 -20.31 14.07 -19.44
N GLN A 214 -20.75 12.88 -19.88
CA GLN A 214 -19.97 11.64 -19.71
C GLN A 214 -18.59 11.71 -20.36
N LYS A 215 -18.44 12.46 -21.45
CA LYS A 215 -17.14 12.66 -22.10
C LYS A 215 -16.14 13.36 -21.18
N GLU A 216 -16.60 14.26 -20.31
CA GLU A 216 -15.74 14.94 -19.34
C GLU A 216 -15.17 13.94 -18.32
N PHE A 217 -15.93 12.93 -17.91
CA PHE A 217 -15.44 11.86 -17.05
C PHE A 217 -14.24 11.14 -17.67
N TYR A 218 -14.36 10.66 -18.90
CA TYR A 218 -13.30 9.88 -19.53
C TYR A 218 -12.01 10.69 -19.75
N ASN A 219 -12.14 12.00 -19.99
CA ASN A 219 -10.98 12.89 -20.09
C ASN A 219 -10.34 13.15 -18.71
N PHE A 220 -11.16 13.44 -17.69
CA PHE A 220 -10.67 13.81 -16.36
C PHE A 220 -10.08 12.62 -15.58
N PHE A 221 -10.66 11.44 -15.78
CA PHE A 221 -10.20 10.18 -15.19
C PHE A 221 -9.40 9.33 -16.18
N GLU A 222 -8.80 9.91 -17.22
CA GLU A 222 -7.97 9.17 -18.16
C GLU A 222 -6.91 8.31 -17.43
N GLY A 223 -6.89 7.01 -17.73
CA GLY A 223 -5.99 6.03 -17.09
C GLY A 223 -6.31 5.72 -15.61
N LYS A 224 -7.43 6.22 -15.08
CA LYS A 224 -7.87 6.05 -13.68
C LYS A 224 -9.16 5.22 -13.54
N TYR A 225 -9.69 4.62 -14.59
CA TYR A 225 -10.89 3.76 -14.55
C TYR A 225 -10.65 2.40 -15.22
N SER A 226 -11.45 1.40 -14.86
CA SER A 226 -11.30 0.03 -15.37
C SER A 226 -11.60 -0.07 -16.88
N PRO A 227 -11.02 -1.05 -17.61
CA PRO A 227 -11.41 -1.27 -19.00
C PRO A 227 -12.92 -1.44 -19.15
N LEU A 228 -13.50 -0.89 -20.22
CA LEU A 228 -14.94 -0.96 -20.54
C LEU A 228 -15.86 -0.30 -19.50
N PHE A 229 -15.34 0.58 -18.64
CA PHE A 229 -16.16 1.33 -17.69
C PHE A 229 -17.23 2.16 -18.42
N ASP A 230 -18.48 2.00 -17.99
CA ASP A 230 -19.65 2.69 -18.53
C ASP A 230 -20.25 3.59 -17.45
N VAL A 231 -20.11 4.90 -17.61
CA VAL A 231 -20.56 5.91 -16.64
C VAL A 231 -22.04 5.75 -16.27
N GLU A 232 -22.91 5.39 -17.21
CA GLU A 232 -24.35 5.26 -16.94
C GLU A 232 -24.68 4.01 -16.13
N LYS A 233 -23.95 2.91 -16.37
CA LYS A 233 -24.23 1.62 -15.73
C LYS A 233 -23.46 1.42 -14.44
N ASP A 234 -22.20 1.82 -14.42
CA ASP A 234 -21.27 1.48 -13.36
C ASP A 234 -21.36 2.45 -12.19
N LEU A 235 -21.81 3.69 -12.38
CA LEU A 235 -21.95 4.64 -11.27
C LEU A 235 -23.29 4.58 -10.52
N VAL A 236 -24.14 3.60 -10.81
CA VAL A 236 -25.45 3.43 -10.15
C VAL A 236 -25.31 2.97 -8.69
N LYS A 237 -24.28 2.16 -8.40
CA LYS A 237 -24.09 1.55 -7.08
C LYS A 237 -22.61 1.51 -6.76
N ILE A 238 -22.17 2.38 -5.84
CA ILE A 238 -20.74 2.62 -5.59
C ILE A 238 -20.34 2.30 -4.14
N GLY A 239 -19.12 1.79 -3.98
CA GLY A 239 -18.50 1.54 -2.68
C GLY A 239 -17.08 2.10 -2.67
N VAL A 240 -16.69 2.72 -1.56
CA VAL A 240 -15.37 3.35 -1.42
C VAL A 240 -14.43 2.45 -0.65
N VAL A 241 -13.20 2.29 -1.17
CA VAL A 241 -12.08 1.67 -0.46
C VAL A 241 -10.90 2.62 -0.42
N ASN A 242 -10.08 2.56 0.63
CA ASN A 242 -8.91 3.42 0.78
C ASN A 242 -7.61 2.68 0.50
N GLN A 243 -6.61 3.42 0.07
CA GLN A 243 -5.21 3.04 0.22
C GLN A 243 -4.73 3.33 1.64
N THR A 244 -3.79 2.53 2.13
CA THR A 244 -3.20 2.68 3.48
C THR A 244 -2.34 3.94 3.61
N THR A 245 -1.90 4.49 2.49
CA THR A 245 -1.15 5.76 2.40
C THR A 245 -2.03 7.01 2.44
N MET A 246 -3.36 6.87 2.29
CA MET A 246 -4.28 8.01 2.27
C MET A 246 -4.87 8.26 3.66
N LEU A 247 -5.24 9.50 3.96
CA LEU A 247 -5.85 9.85 5.24
C LEU A 247 -7.23 9.19 5.35
N ALA A 248 -7.46 8.48 6.45
CA ALA A 248 -8.73 7.84 6.73
C ALA A 248 -9.88 8.85 6.85
N SER A 249 -9.61 10.02 7.43
CA SER A 249 -10.59 11.12 7.54
C SER A 249 -11.00 11.66 6.17
N GLU A 250 -10.07 11.82 5.24
CA GLU A 250 -10.36 12.25 3.86
C GLU A 250 -11.13 11.17 3.10
N THR A 251 -10.78 9.90 3.26
CA THR A 251 -11.56 8.78 2.70
C THR A 251 -13.01 8.82 3.20
N GLN A 252 -13.21 9.04 4.50
CA GLN A 252 -14.56 9.12 5.07
C GLN A 252 -15.34 10.32 4.49
N ALA A 253 -14.68 11.45 4.29
CA ALA A 253 -15.29 12.62 3.66
C ALA A 253 -15.68 12.34 2.20
N ILE A 254 -14.82 11.68 1.41
CA ILE A 254 -15.14 11.22 0.04
C ILE A 254 -16.33 10.25 0.06
N ALA A 255 -16.35 9.28 0.98
CA ALA A 255 -17.43 8.31 1.08
C ALA A 255 -18.77 8.91 1.52
N ASN A 256 -18.75 9.99 2.31
CA ASN A 256 -19.96 10.74 2.66
C ASN A 256 -20.45 11.55 1.45
N MET A 257 -19.54 12.25 0.77
CA MET A 257 -19.84 13.06 -0.42
C MET A 257 -20.45 12.23 -1.56
N LEU A 258 -20.00 11.00 -1.74
CA LEU A 258 -20.52 10.07 -2.75
C LEU A 258 -21.83 9.38 -2.33
N ARG A 259 -22.25 9.50 -1.07
CA ARG A 259 -23.50 8.92 -0.56
C ARG A 259 -24.67 9.88 -0.67
N GLU A 260 -24.40 11.18 -0.54
CA GLU A 260 -25.39 12.28 -0.62
C GLU A 260 -25.92 12.45 -2.05
#